data_AF-A0A749VSB9-F1
#
_entry.id   AF-A0A749VSB9-F1
#
_cell.length_a   1.000
_cell.length_b   1.000
_cell.length_c   1.000
_cell.angle_alpha   90.00
_cell.angle_beta   90.00
_cell.angle_gamma   90.00
#
_symmetry.space_group_name_H-M   'P 1'
#
loop_
_entity.id
_entity.type
_entity.pdbx_description
1 polymer ?
#
loop_
_entity_poly.entity_id
_entity_poly.type
_entity_poly.pdbx_seq_one_letter_code
_entity_poly.pdbx_strand_id
1 'polypeptide(L)' 'MPHGKVIFNKKGRWDWLDRGCDIGEDELNQGEWFVGDMYYPPDFEYDTSMHDHQITTWLSKPDELVRYER' A
#
# COMPACT_ATOMS: atom_id res chain seq x y z
N MET A 1 16.68 -1.52 -2.20
CA MET A 1 15.98 -2.74 -1.73
C MET A 1 14.88 -3.04 -2.73
N PRO A 2 14.57 -4.29 -3.06
CA PRO A 2 13.53 -4.64 -4.04
C PRO A 2 12.10 -4.51 -3.47
N HIS A 3 11.94 -3.86 -2.31
CA HIS A 3 10.67 -3.62 -1.67
C HIS A 3 10.64 -2.18 -1.16
N GLY A 4 9.45 -1.59 -1.13
CA GLY A 4 9.18 -0.30 -0.50
C GLY A 4 7.92 -0.36 0.35
N LYS A 5 7.84 0.49 1.36
CA LYS A 5 6.64 0.62 2.19
C LYS A 5 5.54 1.33 1.42
N VAL A 6 4.37 0.74 1.47
CA VAL A 6 3.13 1.32 0.97
C VAL A 6 2.13 1.46 2.09
N ILE A 7 1.23 2.42 1.91
CA ILE A 7 -0.01 2.53 2.66
C ILE A 7 -1.16 2.18 1.71
N PHE A 8 -2.17 1.45 2.19
CA PHE A 8 -3.31 1.04 1.37
C PHE A 8 -4.59 0.91 2.21
N ASN A 9 -5.75 0.92 1.54
CA ASN A 9 -7.03 0.71 2.20
C ASN A 9 -7.90 -0.34 1.49
N LYS A 10 -9.01 -0.71 2.14
CA LYS A 10 -9.98 -1.70 1.63
C LYS A 10 -10.70 -1.27 0.34
N LYS A 11 -10.61 0.01 -0.04
CA LYS A 11 -11.22 0.54 -1.27
C LYS A 11 -10.28 0.42 -2.49
N GLY A 12 -9.08 -0.14 -2.32
CA GLY A 12 -8.08 -0.29 -3.37
C GLY A 12 -7.24 0.97 -3.61
N ARG A 13 -7.36 1.99 -2.75
CA ARG A 13 -6.44 3.14 -2.78
C ARG A 13 -5.15 2.75 -2.08
N TRP A 14 -4.02 3.12 -2.68
CA TRP A 14 -2.70 2.89 -2.11
C TRP A 14 -1.69 3.93 -2.60
N ASP A 15 -0.61 4.08 -1.85
CA ASP A 15 0.52 4.94 -2.21
C ASP A 15 1.83 4.52 -1.54
N TRP A 16 2.97 4.99 -2.05
CA TRP A 16 4.29 4.73 -1.49
C TRP A 16 4.58 5.64 -0.29
N LEU A 17 4.82 5.07 0.89
CA LEU A 17 5.28 5.84 2.05
C LEU A 17 6.72 6.32 1.89
N ASP A 18 7.57 5.51 1.26
CA ASP A 18 9.01 5.79 1.16
C ASP A 18 9.36 6.93 0.19
N ARG A 19 8.44 7.32 -0.69
CA ARG A 19 8.65 8.36 -1.72
C ARG A 19 7.89 9.66 -1.45
N GLY A 20 7.21 9.73 -0.30
CA GLY A 20 6.21 10.75 -0.01
C GLY A 20 4.81 10.20 -0.25
N CYS A 21 3.96 10.36 0.76
CA CYS A 21 2.57 9.95 0.72
C CYS A 21 1.71 11.12 0.22
N ASP A 22 1.11 10.96 -0.96
CA ASP A 22 0.17 11.90 -1.58
C ASP A 22 -1.25 11.77 -1.02
N ILE A 23 -1.48 10.84 -0.07
CA ILE A 23 -2.76 10.70 0.63
C ILE A 23 -2.83 11.74 1.76
N GLY A 24 -3.79 12.66 1.63
CA GLY A 24 -3.99 13.73 2.60
C GLY A 24 -4.49 13.23 3.97
N GLU A 25 -4.21 14.01 5.03
CA GLU A 25 -4.63 13.70 6.41
C GLU A 25 -6.13 13.47 6.54
N ASP A 26 -6.95 14.27 5.85
CA ASP A 26 -8.41 14.10 5.87
C ASP A 26 -8.83 12.74 5.31
N GLU A 27 -8.13 12.24 4.29
CA GLU A 27 -8.39 10.93 3.70
C GLU A 27 -7.91 9.80 4.62
N LEU A 28 -6.76 10.00 5.27
CA LEU A 28 -6.24 9.10 6.30
C LEU A 28 -7.22 8.94 7.47
N ASN A 29 -7.86 10.04 7.89
CA ASN A 29 -8.80 10.06 9.01
C ASN A 29 -10.19 9.50 8.68
N GLN A 30 -10.53 9.35 7.41
CA GLN A 30 -11.86 8.89 6.96
C GLN A 30 -11.99 7.36 6.85
N GLY A 31 -10.91 6.59 7.07
CA GLY A 31 -10.94 5.16 6.84
C GLY A 31 -9.86 4.39 7.58
N GLU A 32 -9.95 3.07 7.48
CA GLU A 32 -8.89 2.19 7.94
C GLU A 32 -7.82 2.07 6.87
N TRP A 33 -6.59 2.42 7.26
CA TRP A 33 -5.41 2.29 6.44
C TRP A 33 -4.48 1.24 7.02
N PHE A 34 -3.73 0.61 6.13
CA PHE A 34 -2.81 -0.48 6.43
C PHE A 34 -1.48 -0.21 5.76
N VAL A 35 -0.41 -0.77 6.32
CA VAL A 35 0.92 -0.70 5.75
C VAL A 35 1.42 -2.08 5.36
N GLY A 36 2.23 -2.13 4.30
CA GLY A 36 2.86 -3.35 3.82
C GLY A 36 4.17 -3.05 3.10
N ASP A 37 5.02 -4.06 3.01
CA ASP A 37 6.23 -4.01 2.18
C ASP A 37 5.88 -4.58 0.80
N MET A 38 5.74 -3.70 -0.19
CA MET A 38 5.37 -4.04 -1.57
C MET A 38 6.63 -4.25 -2.41
N TYR A 39 6.61 -5.25 -3.29
CA TYR A 39 7.71 -5.46 -4.23
C TYR A 39 7.84 -4.26 -5.17
N TYR A 40 9.06 -3.73 -5.31
CA TYR A 40 9.40 -2.64 -6.22
C TYR A 40 10.40 -3.17 -7.27
N PRO A 41 9.94 -3.43 -8.51
CA PRO A 41 10.82 -3.90 -9.57
C PRO A 41 11.91 -2.85 -9.89
N PRO A 42 13.12 -3.28 -10.27
CA PRO A 42 14.20 -2.38 -10.67
C PRO A 42 13.97 -1.77 -12.06
N ASP A 43 13.05 -2.32 -12.84
CA ASP A 43 12.64 -1.79 -14.14
C ASP A 43 11.74 -0.56 -13.94
N PHE A 44 11.85 0.44 -14.81
CA PHE A 44 10.98 1.63 -14.78
C PHE A 44 9.63 1.37 -15.46
N GLU A 45 9.56 0.44 -16.41
CA GLU A 45 8.36 0.13 -17.21
C GLU A 45 7.61 -1.10 -16.68
N TYR A 46 7.80 -1.43 -15.41
CA TYR A 46 7.13 -2.59 -14.84
C TYR A 46 5.61 -2.38 -14.76
N ASP A 47 4.87 -3.49 -14.88
CA ASP A 47 3.43 -3.48 -14.79
C ASP A 47 2.97 -3.18 -13.35
N THR A 48 2.39 -2.00 -13.15
CA THR A 48 1.91 -1.57 -11.83
C THR A 48 0.66 -2.31 -11.38
N SER A 49 -0.06 -3.01 -12.27
CA SER A 49 -1.23 -3.82 -11.89
C SER A 49 -0.87 -5.00 -10.98
N MET A 50 0.40 -5.41 -10.96
CA MET A 50 0.90 -6.42 -10.02
C MET A 50 0.71 -5.99 -8.55
N HIS A 51 0.64 -4.68 -8.28
CA HIS A 51 0.44 -4.14 -6.94
C HIS A 51 -1.00 -4.31 -6.47
N ASP A 52 -1.95 -4.18 -7.38
CA ASP A 52 -3.37 -4.43 -7.09
C ASP A 52 -3.58 -5.90 -6.69
N HIS A 53 -2.87 -6.83 -7.34
CA HIS A 53 -2.86 -8.24 -6.95
C HIS A 53 -2.23 -8.49 -5.57
N GLN A 54 -1.11 -7.81 -5.25
CA GLN A 54 -0.49 -7.89 -3.92
C GLN A 54 -1.42 -7.36 -2.83
N ILE A 55 -2.04 -6.20 -3.04
CA ILE A 55 -2.99 -5.61 -2.09
C ILE A 55 -4.22 -6.52 -1.92
N THR A 56 -4.78 -7.05 -3.01
CA THR A 56 -5.91 -7.98 -2.93
C THR A 56 -5.56 -9.23 -2.12
N THR A 57 -4.33 -9.74 -2.29
CA THR A 57 -3.82 -10.87 -1.52
C THR A 57 -3.73 -10.52 -0.03
N TRP A 58 -3.20 -9.35 0.34
CA TRP A 58 -3.18 -8.90 1.73
C TRP A 58 -4.58 -8.71 2.32
N LEU A 59 -5.50 -8.10 1.56
CA LEU A 59 -6.88 -7.89 2.00
C LEU A 59 -7.65 -9.21 2.22
N SER A 60 -7.26 -10.30 1.55
CA SER A 60 -7.81 -11.64 1.79
C SER A 60 -7.34 -12.28 3.10
N LYS A 61 -6.36 -11.67 3.78
CA LYS A 61 -5.77 -12.15 5.03
C LYS A 61 -5.80 -11.06 6.10
N PRO A 62 -6.98 -10.68 6.60
CA PRO A 62 -7.13 -9.54 7.51
C PRO A 62 -6.32 -9.66 8.81
N ASP A 63 -6.06 -10.89 9.28
CA ASP A 63 -5.27 -11.15 10.49
C ASP A 63 -3.76 -10.85 10.32
N GLU A 64 -3.28 -10.79 9.07
CA GLU A 64 -1.89 -10.45 8.73
C GLU A 64 -1.72 -8.94 8.44
N LEU A 65 -2.81 -8.16 8.41
CA LEU A 65 -2.76 -6.73 8.09
C LEU A 65 -2.23 -5.90 9.26
N VAL A 66 -1.28 -5.02 8.97
CA VAL A 66 -0.75 -4.05 9.94
C VAL A 66 -1.48 -2.72 9.75
N ARG A 67 -2.21 -2.26 10.77
CA ARG A 67 -2.86 -0.95 10.74
C ARG A 67 -1.82 0.18 10.68
N TYR A 68 -2.11 1.19 9.86
CA TYR A 68 -1.37 2.43 9.87
C TYR A 68 -1.83 3.28 11.04
N GLU A 69 -0.95 3.49 12.01
CA GLU A 69 -1.14 4.43 13.12
C GLU A 69 -0.12 5.56 12.95
N ARG A 70 -0.61 6.80 12.94
CA ARG A 70 0.23 7.99 12.79
C ARG A 70 0.37 8.72 14.12
#